data_AF-A0A356P4S4-F1
#
_entry.id   AF-A0A356P4S4-F1
#
_cell.length_a   1.000
_cell.length_b   1.000
_cell.length_c   1.000
_cell.angle_alpha   90.00
_cell.angle_beta   90.00
_cell.angle_gamma   90.00
#
_symmetry.space_group_name_H-M   'P 1'
#
loop_
_entity.id
_entity.type
_entity.pdbx_description
1 polymer ?
#
loop_
_entity_poly.entity_id
_entity_poly.type
_entity_poly.pdbx_seq_one_letter_code
_entity_poly.pdbx_strand_id
1 'polypeptide(L)'
;QERCFERVGGTETIHVDVRVIATTNIDLATAISNGMFREDLYYRLNVMRISIPPLRSRKEDIPLLVNHFLEKFDPSHSKKISSKAMKILTNYNWPGNIR
;
A
#
# COMPACT_ATOMS: atom_id res chain seq x y z
N GLN A 1 14.00 3.42 17.43
CA GLN A 1 13.25 2.25 17.95
C GLN A 1 14.25 1.40 18.71
N GLU A 2 13.94 0.97 19.93
CA GLU A 2 14.94 0.54 20.92
C GLU A 2 15.61 -0.81 20.62
N ARG A 3 15.37 -1.41 19.44
CA ARG A 3 15.91 -2.74 19.05
C ARG A 3 15.70 -3.80 20.15
N CYS A 4 14.70 -3.59 20.99
CA CYS A 4 14.30 -4.51 22.05
C CYS A 4 12.82 -4.33 22.35
N PHE A 5 12.24 -5.35 23.00
CA PHE A 5 10.89 -5.31 23.56
C PHE A 5 10.74 -6.38 24.65
N GLU A 6 9.65 -6.30 25.40
CA GLU A 6 9.25 -7.30 26.38
C GLU A 6 7.93 -7.94 25.95
N ARG A 7 7.75 -9.22 26.25
CA ARG A 7 6.46 -9.90 26.05
C ARG A 7 5.44 -9.34 27.04
N VAL A 8 4.16 -9.31 26.66
CA VAL A 8 3.09 -8.90 27.58
C VAL A 8 3.09 -9.84 28.80
N GLY A 9 3.32 -9.28 29.98
CA GLY A 9 3.42 -10.03 31.25
C GLY A 9 4.78 -10.70 31.51
N GLY A 10 5.77 -10.53 30.62
CA GLY A 10 7.15 -10.93 30.85
C GLY A 10 8.00 -9.78 31.37
N THR A 11 9.13 -10.11 31.98
CA THR A 11 10.14 -9.14 32.46
C THR A 11 11.48 -9.27 31.73
N GLU A 12 11.58 -10.20 30.78
CA GLU A 12 12.78 -10.43 29.99
C GLU A 12 12.81 -9.47 28.80
N THR A 13 13.86 -8.62 28.75
CA THR A 13 14.13 -7.75 27.61
C THR A 13 14.77 -8.54 26.45
N ILE A 14 14.06 -8.63 25.33
CA ILE A 14 14.50 -9.36 24.13
C ILE A 14 15.08 -8.36 23.14
N HIS A 15 16.35 -8.51 22.76
CA HIS A 15 16.99 -7.70 21.72
C HIS A 15 16.70 -8.27 20.33
N VAL A 16 16.46 -7.39 19.36
CA VAL A 16 16.09 -7.74 17.99
C VAL A 16 16.74 -6.82 16.96
N ASP A 17 17.11 -7.39 15.82
CA ASP A 17 17.46 -6.66 14.61
C ASP A 17 16.34 -6.85 13.58
N VAL A 18 15.54 -5.81 13.40
CA VAL A 18 14.33 -5.86 12.56
C VAL A 18 14.24 -4.62 11.67
N ARG A 19 13.75 -4.83 10.46
CA ARG A 19 13.34 -3.75 9.56
C ARG A 19 11.85 -3.51 9.69
N VAL A 20 11.47 -2.28 10.00
CA VAL A 20 10.06 -1.88 10.12
C VAL A 20 9.61 -1.20 8.84
N ILE A 21 8.48 -1.66 8.30
CA ILE A 21 7.76 -1.05 7.17
C ILE A 21 6.32 -0.85 7.63
N ALA A 22 5.82 0.37 7.50
CA ALA A 22 4.45 0.73 7.87
C ALA A 22 3.72 1.34 6.67
N THR A 23 2.42 1.11 6.61
CA THR A 23 1.52 1.66 5.58
C THR A 23 0.28 2.21 6.26
N THR A 24 -0.22 3.35 5.78
CA THR A 24 -1.47 3.95 6.28
C THR A 24 -2.21 4.62 5.13
N ASN A 25 -3.54 4.54 5.17
CA ASN A 25 -4.44 5.33 4.32
C ASN A 25 -5.00 6.57 5.03
N ILE A 26 -4.67 6.75 6.32
CA ILE A 26 -5.03 7.92 7.11
C ILE A 26 -3.92 8.96 6.99
N ASP A 27 -4.31 10.23 6.87
CA ASP A 27 -3.37 11.33 6.95
C ASP A 27 -2.80 11.46 8.38
N LEU A 28 -1.53 11.13 8.55
CA LEU A 28 -0.88 11.11 9.86
C LEU A 28 -0.76 12.50 10.48
N ALA A 29 -0.60 13.56 9.68
CA ALA A 29 -0.51 14.92 10.21
C ALA A 29 -1.82 15.32 10.93
N THR A 30 -2.97 15.04 10.30
CA THR A 30 -4.29 15.23 10.89
C THR A 30 -4.52 14.30 12.09
N ALA A 31 -4.06 13.06 12.03
CA ALA A 31 -4.19 12.14 13.17
C ALA A 31 -3.39 12.59 14.40
N ILE A 32 -2.21 13.21 14.20
CA ILE A 32 -1.40 13.80 15.27
C ILE A 32 -2.12 15.01 15.87
N SER A 33 -2.63 15.94 15.04
CA SER A 33 -3.33 17.13 15.54
C SER A 33 -4.58 16.78 16.35
N ASN A 34 -5.21 15.65 16.04
CA ASN A 34 -6.39 15.15 16.76
C ASN A 34 -6.04 14.29 18.00
N GLY A 35 -4.76 14.13 18.34
CA GLY A 35 -4.31 13.30 19.47
C GLY A 35 -4.50 11.80 19.27
N MET A 36 -4.82 11.35 18.04
CA MET A 36 -5.03 9.95 17.70
C MET A 36 -3.75 9.21 17.35
N PHE A 37 -2.66 9.95 17.08
CA PHE A 37 -1.37 9.36 16.74
C PHE A 37 -0.22 10.04 17.47
N ARG A 38 0.73 9.22 17.91
CA ARG A 38 1.92 9.65 18.63
C ARG A 38 2.91 10.36 17.71
N GLU A 39 3.21 11.62 18.02
CA GLU A 39 4.13 12.45 17.26
C GLU A 39 5.56 11.88 17.22
N ASP A 40 6.06 11.36 18.34
CA ASP A 40 7.40 10.76 18.43
C ASP A 40 7.55 9.51 17.55
N LEU A 41 6.50 8.69 17.46
CA LEU A 41 6.46 7.54 16.56
C LEU A 41 6.39 7.99 15.09
N TYR A 42 5.66 9.06 14.79
CA TYR A 42 5.59 9.60 13.43
C TYR A 42 6.98 9.99 12.92
N TYR A 43 7.75 10.75 13.69
CA TYR A 43 9.11 11.15 13.27
C TYR A 43 10.06 9.95 13.11
N ARG A 44 9.88 8.88 13.89
CA ARG A 44 10.67 7.64 13.75
C ARG A 44 10.30 6.84 12.49
N LEU A 45 9.03 6.84 12.09
CA LEU A 45 8.57 6.12 10.89
C LEU A 45 8.74 6.95 9.61
N ASN A 46 8.59 8.27 9.69
CA ASN A 46 8.56 9.18 8.55
C ASN A 46 9.96 9.63 8.08
N VAL A 47 10.98 8.80 8.31
CA VAL A 47 12.35 9.05 7.80
C VAL A 47 12.37 8.89 6.27
N MET A 48 11.66 7.89 5.74
CA MET A 48 11.53 7.61 4.32
C MET A 48 10.06 7.35 4.00
N ARG A 49 9.40 8.32 3.35
CA ARG A 49 7.99 8.19 2.94
C ARG A 49 7.89 7.92 1.44
N ILE A 50 7.19 6.84 1.10
CA ILE A 50 6.83 6.51 -0.27
C ILE A 50 5.33 6.77 -0.43
N SER A 51 4.98 7.76 -1.26
CA SER A 51 3.57 8.01 -1.61
C SER A 51 3.19 7.18 -2.82
N ILE A 52 2.15 6.35 -2.69
CA ILE A 52 1.64 5.56 -3.80
C ILE A 52 0.49 6.34 -4.45
N PRO A 53 0.62 6.78 -5.72
CA PRO A 53 -0.46 7.50 -6.38
C PRO A 53 -1.66 6.57 -6.64
N PRO A 54 -2.90 7.09 -6.57
CA PRO A 54 -4.07 6.32 -6.91
C PRO A 54 -4.04 5.94 -8.40
N LEU A 55 -4.68 4.84 -8.77
CA LEU A 55 -4.63 4.28 -10.13
C LEU A 55 -5.10 5.28 -11.19
N ARG A 56 -6.08 6.15 -10.86
CA ARG A 56 -6.56 7.24 -11.73
C ARG A 56 -5.49 8.25 -12.14
N SER A 57 -4.41 8.38 -11.37
CA SER A 57 -3.27 9.27 -11.65
C SER A 57 -2.15 8.57 -12.42
N ARG A 58 -2.28 7.25 -12.66
CA ARG A 58 -1.31 6.41 -13.38
C ARG A 58 -2.05 5.47 -14.35
N LYS A 59 -2.85 6.07 -15.22
CA LYS A 59 -3.70 5.32 -16.18
C LYS A 59 -2.89 4.48 -17.18
N GLU A 60 -1.65 4.88 -17.43
CA GLU A 60 -0.71 4.17 -18.32
C GLU A 60 -0.33 2.78 -17.79
N ASP A 61 -0.44 2.55 -16.48
CA ASP A 61 -0.19 1.24 -15.86
C ASP A 61 -1.35 0.25 -16.07
N ILE A 62 -2.55 0.74 -16.41
CA ILE A 62 -3.78 -0.07 -16.48
C ILE A 62 -3.64 -1.22 -17.50
N PRO A 63 -3.17 -1.00 -18.75
CA PRO A 63 -2.99 -2.09 -19.69
C PRO A 63 -2.05 -3.19 -19.19
N LEU A 64 -0.95 -2.82 -18.53
CA LEU A 64 0.00 -3.78 -17.96
C LEU A 64 -0.63 -4.59 -16.83
N LEU A 65 -1.35 -3.93 -15.93
CA LEU A 65 -2.08 -4.58 -14.83
C LEU A 65 -3.16 -5.53 -15.34
N VAL A 66 -3.93 -5.12 -16.35
CA VAL A 66 -4.96 -5.96 -16.98
C VAL A 66 -4.33 -7.21 -17.58
N ASN A 67 -3.24 -7.08 -18.33
CA ASN A 67 -2.54 -8.23 -18.90
C ASN A 67 -2.02 -9.18 -17.83
N HIS A 68 -1.39 -8.65 -16.78
CA HIS A 68 -0.93 -9.45 -15.64
C HIS A 68 -2.08 -10.25 -14.99
N PHE A 69 -3.25 -9.62 -14.78
CA PHE A 69 -4.39 -10.31 -14.20
C PHE A 69 -5.05 -11.31 -15.16
N LEU A 70 -5.05 -11.05 -16.47
CA LEU A 70 -5.48 -12.04 -17.46
C LEU A 70 -4.59 -13.28 -17.42
N GLU A 71 -3.27 -13.12 -17.42
CA GLU A 71 -2.32 -14.23 -17.31
C GLU A 71 -2.52 -15.01 -16.00
N LYS A 72 -2.74 -14.30 -14.89
CA LYS A 72 -2.95 -14.90 -13.58
C LYS A 72 -4.26 -15.68 -13.45
N PHE A 73 -5.35 -15.17 -14.02
CA PHE A 73 -6.70 -15.73 -13.84
C PHE A 73 -7.24 -16.50 -15.05
N ASP A 74 -6.55 -16.44 -16.18
CA ASP A 74 -6.80 -17.26 -17.36
C ASP A 74 -5.47 -17.82 -17.92
N PRO A 75 -4.86 -18.80 -17.23
CA PRO A 75 -3.60 -19.40 -17.67
C PRO A 75 -3.71 -20.08 -19.05
N SER A 76 -4.93 -20.42 -19.46
CA SER A 76 -5.21 -20.99 -20.78
C SER A 76 -5.19 -19.97 -21.92
N HIS A 77 -5.09 -18.66 -21.60
CA HIS A 77 -5.07 -17.55 -22.56
C HIS A 77 -6.28 -17.55 -23.52
N SER A 78 -7.42 -18.03 -23.04
CA SER A 78 -8.67 -18.14 -23.79
C SER A 78 -9.39 -16.79 -23.95
N LYS A 79 -9.15 -15.86 -23.03
CA LYS A 79 -9.80 -14.55 -22.93
C LYS A 79 -8.86 -13.47 -23.42
N LYS A 80 -9.42 -12.55 -24.21
CA LYS A 80 -8.74 -11.33 -24.66
C LYS A 80 -9.62 -10.13 -24.35
N ILE A 81 -8.98 -9.04 -23.92
CA ILE A 81 -9.66 -7.76 -23.74
C ILE A 81 -9.67 -7.03 -25.08
N SER A 82 -10.86 -6.68 -25.56
CA SER A 82 -11.01 -5.89 -26.78
C SER A 82 -10.47 -4.47 -26.58
N SER A 83 -10.07 -3.81 -27.66
CA SER A 83 -9.62 -2.41 -27.63
C SER A 83 -10.67 -1.48 -27.01
N LYS A 84 -11.96 -1.72 -27.28
CA LYS A 84 -13.08 -0.97 -26.68
C LYS A 84 -13.15 -1.17 -25.17
N ALA A 85 -13.03 -2.40 -24.70
CA ALA A 85 -13.01 -2.70 -23.26
C ALA A 85 -11.79 -2.08 -22.58
N MET A 86 -10.59 -2.18 -23.19
CA MET A 86 -9.38 -1.54 -22.67
C MET A 86 -9.53 -0.03 -22.52
N LYS A 87 -10.15 0.64 -23.50
CA LYS A 87 -10.42 2.08 -23.44
C LYS A 87 -11.35 2.45 -22.28
N ILE A 88 -12.37 1.63 -22.00
CA ILE A 88 -13.28 1.83 -20.87
C ILE A 88 -12.51 1.65 -19.55
N LEU A 89 -11.76 0.57 -19.42
CA LEU A 89 -10.95 0.27 -18.23
C LEU A 89 -9.94 1.39 -17.94
N THR A 90 -9.29 1.93 -18.98
CA THR A 90 -8.30 3.01 -18.84
C THR A 90 -8.94 4.33 -18.40
N ASN A 91 -10.17 4.60 -18.84
CA ASN A 91 -10.86 5.86 -18.54
C ASN A 91 -11.64 5.84 -17.21
N TYR A 92 -11.88 4.66 -16.64
CA TYR A 92 -12.53 4.56 -15.34
C TYR A 92 -11.66 5.12 -14.21
N ASN A 93 -12.30 5.66 -13.17
CA ASN A 93 -11.59 6.36 -12.08
C ASN A 93 -11.06 5.42 -10.99
N TRP A 94 -11.43 4.14 -11.01
CA TRP A 94 -10.93 3.13 -10.06
C TRP A 94 -10.90 3.59 -8.60
N PRO A 95 -12.06 3.91 -7.97
CA PRO A 95 -12.09 4.32 -6.55
C PRO A 95 -11.55 3.22 -5.62
N GLY A 96 -11.67 1.95 -6.00
CA GLY A 96 -11.07 0.80 -5.31
C GLY A 96 -9.60 0.51 -5.68
N ASN A 97 -9.00 1.29 -6.59
CA ASN A 97 -7.69 1.03 -7.18
C ASN A 97 -7.60 -0.40 -7.76
N ILE A 98 -6.71 -1.23 -7.22
CA ILE A 98 -6.37 -2.57 -7.73
C ILE A 98 -7.29 -3.67 -7.17
N ARG A 99 -7.97 -3.42 -6.04
CA ARG A 99 -8.80 -4.43 -5.34
C ARG A 99 -9.95 -4.90 -6.22
#